data_AF-A0A3R7MDM8-F1
#
_entry.id   AF-A0A3R7MDM8-F1
#
_cell.length_a   1.000
_cell.length_b   1.000
_cell.length_c   1.000
_cell.angle_alpha   90.00
_cell.angle_beta   90.00
_cell.angle_gamma   90.00
#
_symmetry.space_group_name_H-M   'P 1'
#
loop_
_entity.id
_entity.type
_entity.pdbx_description
1 polymer ?
#
loop_
_entity_poly.entity_id
_entity_poly.type
_entity_poly.pdbx_seq_one_letter_code
_entity_poly.pdbx_strand_id
1 'polypeptide(L)'
;MSAKHTSGPEPRRVNPERKRRTRRSADPAASPPYTTQPSTSEHVSAAQAPIPSEELAGQSATSWRNPARNKLYAITEPFSDPEKERRRINAVTAKRNRDKKNMEFDGMCDEVTRLRHVNRQSATAFKRLHAEIQKLSAELQTSKQRNASSEEKLRQKTRELRDHREKFALFRGHLELIASILDDANPAKRQIAGLLRSADAPAAALPEIAAQVQ
;
A
#
# COMPACT_ATOMS: atom_id res chain seq x y z
N MET A 1 -39.26 40.06 50.06
CA MET A 1 -39.36 40.46 48.64
C MET A 1 -38.52 39.48 47.83
N SER A 2 -39.19 38.63 47.07
CA SER A 2 -38.60 37.45 46.43
C SER A 2 -37.90 37.79 45.12
N ALA A 3 -36.62 37.42 45.00
CA ALA A 3 -35.88 37.48 43.75
C ALA A 3 -36.21 36.23 42.89
N LYS A 4 -36.87 36.44 41.75
CA LYS A 4 -37.06 35.43 40.70
C LYS A 4 -35.91 35.56 39.70
N HIS A 5 -35.07 34.54 39.59
CA HIS A 5 -34.17 34.36 38.46
C HIS A 5 -34.96 33.80 37.28
N THR A 6 -35.14 34.60 36.23
CA THR A 6 -35.61 34.14 34.92
C THR A 6 -34.42 33.96 34.00
N SER A 7 -34.16 32.71 33.64
CA SER A 7 -33.22 32.25 32.62
C SER A 7 -33.62 32.78 31.23
N GLY A 8 -32.77 33.61 30.63
CA GLY A 8 -32.86 33.97 29.21
C GLY A 8 -32.28 32.87 28.32
N PRO A 9 -32.81 32.63 27.11
CA PRO A 9 -32.35 31.55 26.24
C PRO A 9 -31.06 31.91 25.49
N GLU A 10 -30.10 30.97 25.48
CA GLU A 10 -28.87 31.03 24.70
C GLU A 10 -29.13 31.10 23.18
N PRO A 11 -28.29 31.81 22.41
CA PRO A 11 -28.38 31.83 20.95
C PRO A 11 -27.86 30.52 20.35
N ARG A 12 -28.76 29.80 19.66
CA ARG A 12 -28.44 28.59 18.88
C ARG A 12 -27.48 28.93 17.73
N ARG A 13 -26.29 28.32 17.77
CA ARG A 13 -25.35 28.25 16.63
C ARG A 13 -26.01 27.53 15.45
N VAL A 14 -26.15 28.22 14.33
CA VAL A 14 -26.64 27.65 13.07
C VAL A 14 -25.45 26.97 12.37
N ASN A 15 -25.53 25.65 12.21
CA ASN A 15 -24.55 24.82 11.51
C ASN A 15 -24.98 24.65 10.03
N PRO A 16 -24.23 25.15 9.03
CA PRO A 16 -24.65 25.12 7.63
C PRO A 16 -24.13 23.86 6.92
N GLU A 17 -24.45 22.67 7.42
CA GLU A 17 -23.98 21.44 6.79
C GLU A 17 -24.98 20.28 6.93
N ARG A 18 -26.14 20.42 6.26
CA ARG A 18 -27.08 19.30 6.09
C ARG A 18 -28.04 19.49 4.91
N LYS A 19 -27.48 19.53 3.69
CA LYS A 19 -28.24 19.24 2.45
C LYS A 19 -27.42 18.38 1.49
N ARG A 20 -27.25 17.10 1.82
CA ARG A 20 -27.02 16.03 0.84
C ARG A 20 -27.83 14.81 1.31
N ARG A 21 -29.05 14.68 0.80
CA ARG A 21 -29.40 13.80 -0.33
C ARG A 21 -29.42 12.33 0.11
N THR A 22 -30.51 11.97 0.77
CA THR A 22 -30.99 10.59 0.89
C THR A 22 -31.44 10.10 -0.49
N ARG A 23 -30.64 9.24 -1.12
CA ARG A 23 -31.13 8.30 -2.13
C ARG A 23 -30.45 6.94 -1.91
N ARG A 24 -31.28 6.04 -1.38
CA ARG A 24 -31.34 4.58 -1.59
C ARG A 24 -30.03 3.81 -1.70
N SER A 25 -29.83 3.03 -0.65
CA SER A 25 -29.21 1.70 -0.60
C SER A 25 -29.54 0.81 -1.82
N ALA A 26 -28.47 0.26 -2.42
CA ALA A 26 -28.46 -1.01 -3.13
C ALA A 26 -26.99 -1.51 -3.21
N ASP A 27 -26.67 -2.53 -2.41
CA ASP A 27 -25.53 -3.43 -2.63
C ASP A 27 -26.07 -4.72 -3.32
N PRO A 28 -25.24 -5.69 -3.73
CA PRO A 28 -24.08 -5.61 -4.61
C PRO A 28 -24.18 -6.68 -5.74
N ALA A 29 -23.80 -6.38 -6.98
CA ALA A 29 -23.70 -7.42 -8.01
C ALA A 29 -22.52 -7.18 -8.95
N ALA A 30 -21.54 -8.07 -8.84
CA ALA A 30 -20.60 -8.53 -9.85
C ALA A 30 -20.20 -7.53 -10.96
N SER A 31 -19.01 -6.94 -10.82
CA SER A 31 -18.31 -6.33 -11.96
C SER A 31 -17.78 -7.44 -12.89
N PRO A 32 -18.06 -7.43 -14.20
CA PRO A 32 -17.41 -8.34 -15.14
C PRO A 32 -15.97 -7.87 -15.45
N PRO A 33 -15.05 -8.79 -15.80
CA PRO A 33 -13.67 -8.46 -16.09
C PRO A 33 -13.56 -7.72 -17.43
N TYR A 34 -12.77 -6.63 -17.47
CA TYR A 34 -12.41 -5.96 -18.71
C TYR A 34 -11.48 -6.86 -19.54
N THR A 35 -12.03 -7.52 -20.55
CA THR A 35 -11.27 -8.14 -21.63
C THR A 35 -10.70 -7.03 -22.52
N THR A 36 -9.38 -6.89 -22.51
CA THR A 36 -8.64 -6.07 -23.48
C THR A 36 -8.69 -6.80 -24.82
N GLN A 37 -9.47 -6.31 -25.77
CA GLN A 37 -9.43 -6.77 -27.17
C GLN A 37 -8.40 -5.91 -27.94
N PRO A 38 -7.52 -6.52 -28.75
CA PRO A 38 -6.61 -5.80 -29.63
C PRO A 38 -7.38 -5.23 -30.82
N SER A 39 -7.18 -3.95 -31.13
CA SER A 39 -7.77 -3.29 -32.29
C SER A 39 -7.03 -3.72 -33.56
N THR A 40 -7.67 -4.54 -34.38
CA THR A 40 -7.23 -4.86 -35.74
C THR A 40 -7.80 -3.85 -36.73
N SER A 41 -6.90 -3.30 -37.53
CA SER A 41 -7.14 -2.49 -38.72
C SER A 41 -8.03 -3.23 -39.72
N GLU A 42 -9.13 -2.61 -40.17
CA GLU A 42 -9.71 -2.86 -41.49
C GLU A 42 -10.16 -1.52 -42.11
N HIS A 43 -9.42 -1.10 -43.14
CA HIS A 43 -9.84 -0.09 -44.11
C HIS A 43 -10.89 -0.72 -45.00
N VAL A 44 -12.13 -0.22 -44.97
CA VAL A 44 -13.16 -0.57 -45.94
C VAL A 44 -13.50 0.66 -46.77
N SER A 45 -13.09 0.61 -48.03
CA SER A 45 -13.49 1.51 -49.11
C SER A 45 -14.97 1.33 -49.42
N ALA A 46 -15.72 2.44 -49.46
CA ALA A 46 -17.02 2.50 -50.15
C ALA A 46 -17.32 3.92 -50.65
N ALA A 47 -17.16 4.09 -51.96
CA ALA A 47 -17.86 4.98 -52.90
C ALA A 47 -18.34 6.38 -52.44
N GLN A 48 -17.63 7.42 -52.91
CA GLN A 48 -18.17 8.78 -53.02
C GLN A 48 -18.33 9.13 -54.52
N ALA A 49 -19.54 9.56 -54.91
CA ALA A 49 -19.91 9.96 -56.27
C ALA A 49 -19.13 11.21 -56.77
N PRO A 50 -19.05 11.44 -58.10
CA PRO A 50 -18.31 12.56 -58.67
C PRO A 50 -19.12 13.86 -58.64
N ILE A 51 -18.52 14.93 -58.13
CA ILE A 51 -19.04 16.30 -58.27
C ILE A 51 -18.18 17.02 -59.31
N PRO A 52 -18.72 17.47 -60.47
CA PRO A 52 -17.96 18.24 -61.44
C PRO A 52 -18.00 19.75 -61.17
N SER A 53 -16.81 20.34 -61.28
CA SER A 53 -16.46 21.70 -61.77
C SER A 53 -17.16 22.92 -61.17
N GLU A 54 -16.38 23.81 -60.56
CA GLU A 54 -16.13 25.13 -61.14
C GLU A 54 -14.96 25.85 -60.44
N GLU A 55 -14.05 26.36 -61.27
CA GLU A 55 -13.06 27.36 -60.92
C GLU A 55 -13.72 28.56 -60.26
N LEU A 56 -13.12 29.05 -59.17
CA LEU A 56 -12.97 30.49 -59.00
C LEU A 56 -11.74 30.77 -58.15
N ALA A 57 -10.78 31.40 -58.83
CA ALA A 57 -9.59 31.98 -58.27
C ALA A 57 -9.90 32.81 -57.02
N GLY A 58 -9.19 32.51 -55.95
CA GLY A 58 -9.27 33.24 -54.69
C GLY A 58 -7.91 33.35 -54.05
N GLN A 59 -6.92 33.78 -54.84
CA GLN A 59 -5.72 34.52 -54.45
C GLN A 59 -5.30 34.31 -52.98
N SER A 60 -4.31 33.44 -52.76
CA SER A 60 -3.52 33.47 -51.55
C SER A 60 -2.87 34.85 -51.46
N ALA A 61 -3.51 35.78 -50.75
CA ALA A 61 -2.93 37.06 -50.44
C ALA A 61 -1.70 36.77 -49.58
N THR A 62 -0.55 36.74 -50.24
CA THR A 62 0.76 36.84 -49.65
C THR A 62 0.68 38.01 -48.69
N SER A 63 0.64 37.69 -47.40
CA SER A 63 0.59 38.65 -46.31
C SER A 63 1.78 39.57 -46.48
N TRP A 64 1.54 40.77 -47.02
CA TRP A 64 2.47 41.88 -47.00
C TRP A 64 2.86 42.08 -45.53
N ARG A 65 4.05 41.58 -45.16
CA ARG A 65 4.74 41.93 -43.94
C ARG A 65 4.98 43.43 -44.03
N ASN A 66 4.03 44.21 -43.54
CA ASN A 66 4.22 45.61 -43.24
C ASN A 66 5.04 45.66 -41.94
N PRO A 67 6.33 46.04 -41.97
CA PRO A 67 7.08 46.26 -40.75
C PRO A 67 6.54 47.55 -40.13
N ALA A 68 6.22 47.50 -38.84
CA ALA A 68 5.87 48.66 -37.99
C ALA A 68 4.45 49.28 -38.08
N ARG A 69 3.40 48.51 -38.38
CA ARG A 69 2.08 48.87 -37.82
C ARG A 69 2.01 48.40 -36.37
N ASN A 70 2.22 49.33 -35.43
CA ASN A 70 2.05 49.06 -34.01
C ASN A 70 0.69 48.40 -33.77
N LYS A 71 0.71 47.24 -33.11
CA LYS A 71 -0.52 46.49 -32.81
C LYS A 71 -1.41 47.35 -31.93
N LEU A 72 -2.72 47.35 -32.16
CA LEU A 72 -3.67 48.20 -31.44
C LEU A 72 -3.55 48.09 -29.91
N TYR A 73 -3.25 46.90 -29.40
CA TYR A 73 -3.06 46.68 -27.97
C TYR A 73 -1.76 47.28 -27.38
N ALA A 74 -0.82 47.70 -28.22
CA ALA A 74 0.48 48.25 -27.82
C ALA A 74 0.48 49.79 -27.79
N ILE A 75 -0.60 50.42 -28.24
CA ILE A 75 -0.77 51.87 -28.24
C ILE A 75 -1.38 52.28 -26.90
N THR A 76 -0.62 53.03 -26.11
CA THR A 76 -1.00 53.50 -24.77
C THR A 76 -1.91 54.72 -24.81
N GLU A 77 -1.72 55.61 -25.78
CA GLU A 77 -2.49 56.83 -25.91
C GLU A 77 -3.90 56.57 -26.46
N PRO A 78 -4.94 57.28 -25.93
CA PRO A 78 -6.29 57.21 -26.47
C PRO A 78 -6.37 57.84 -27.87
N PHE A 79 -7.22 57.28 -28.73
CA PHE A 79 -7.54 57.91 -30.01
C PHE A 79 -8.64 58.97 -29.86
N SER A 80 -8.51 60.07 -30.61
CA SER A 80 -9.54 61.12 -30.70
C SER A 80 -10.82 60.65 -31.39
N ASP A 81 -10.71 59.64 -32.27
CA ASP A 81 -11.85 58.98 -32.91
C ASP A 81 -12.44 57.92 -31.96
N PRO A 82 -13.71 58.06 -31.53
CA PRO A 82 -14.36 57.13 -30.62
C PRO A 82 -14.37 55.67 -31.10
N GLU A 83 -14.56 55.43 -32.40
CA GLU A 83 -14.64 54.07 -32.94
C GLU A 83 -13.27 53.39 -32.97
N LYS A 84 -12.22 54.15 -33.28
CA LYS A 84 -10.84 53.66 -33.22
C LYS A 84 -10.40 53.37 -31.79
N GLU A 85 -10.84 54.18 -30.82
CA GLU A 85 -10.57 53.95 -29.40
C GLU A 85 -11.28 52.69 -28.88
N ARG A 86 -12.55 52.45 -29.26
CA ARG A 86 -13.24 51.19 -28.94
C ARG A 86 -12.50 49.98 -29.46
N ARG A 87 -11.97 50.03 -30.68
CA ARG A 87 -11.14 48.94 -31.26
C ARG A 87 -9.83 48.74 -30.49
N ARG A 88 -9.18 49.83 -30.06
CA ARG A 88 -7.97 49.78 -29.22
C ARG A 88 -8.25 49.06 -27.89
N ILE A 89 -9.30 49.49 -27.18
CA ILE A 89 -9.71 48.89 -25.90
C ILE A 89 -10.05 47.40 -26.07
N ASN A 90 -10.81 47.04 -27.11
CA ASN A 90 -11.12 45.64 -27.40
C ASN A 90 -9.87 44.80 -27.66
N ALA A 91 -8.89 45.34 -28.40
CA ALA A 91 -7.63 44.66 -28.66
C ALA A 91 -6.80 44.47 -27.37
N VAL A 92 -6.77 45.47 -26.48
CA VAL A 92 -6.10 45.37 -25.17
C VAL A 92 -6.76 44.29 -24.31
N THR A 93 -8.09 44.28 -24.23
CA THR A 93 -8.84 43.27 -23.46
C THR A 93 -8.67 41.87 -24.03
N ALA A 94 -8.71 41.72 -25.36
CA ALA A 94 -8.47 40.45 -26.02
C ALA A 94 -7.06 39.92 -25.74
N LYS A 95 -6.03 40.78 -25.77
CA LYS A 95 -4.67 40.40 -25.40
C LYS A 95 -4.59 39.98 -23.93
N ARG A 96 -5.13 40.77 -23.00
CA ARG A 96 -5.16 40.41 -21.57
C ARG A 96 -5.82 39.06 -21.32
N ASN A 97 -6.94 38.79 -21.99
CA ASN A 97 -7.62 37.50 -21.90
C ASN A 97 -6.79 36.35 -22.46
N ARG A 98 -6.07 36.57 -23.56
CA ARG A 98 -5.16 35.57 -24.13
C ARG A 98 -3.99 35.29 -23.19
N ASP A 99 -3.36 36.34 -22.67
CA ASP A 99 -2.22 36.21 -21.75
C ASP A 99 -2.65 35.49 -20.47
N LYS A 100 -3.82 35.81 -19.91
CA LYS A 100 -4.41 35.12 -18.76
C LYS A 100 -4.63 33.62 -19.04
N LYS A 101 -5.25 33.28 -20.18
CA LYS A 101 -5.48 31.88 -20.55
C LYS A 101 -4.18 31.11 -20.77
N ASN A 102 -3.17 31.75 -21.36
CA ASN A 102 -1.85 31.15 -21.52
C ASN A 102 -1.22 30.84 -20.16
N MET A 103 -1.23 31.80 -19.22
CA MET A 103 -0.72 31.58 -17.87
C MET A 103 -1.47 30.45 -17.14
N GLU A 104 -2.79 30.38 -17.26
CA GLU A 104 -3.59 29.29 -16.68
C GLU A 104 -3.22 27.94 -17.31
N PHE A 105 -3.04 27.90 -18.63
CA PHE A 105 -2.63 26.69 -19.35
C PHE A 105 -1.24 26.23 -18.92
N ASP A 106 -0.27 27.13 -18.88
CA ASP A 106 1.10 26.83 -18.45
C ASP A 106 1.11 26.31 -17.01
N GLY A 107 0.37 26.95 -16.10
CA GLY A 107 0.22 26.49 -14.72
C GLY A 107 -0.41 25.10 -14.61
N MET A 108 -1.40 24.77 -15.45
CA MET A 108 -1.96 23.43 -15.50
C MET A 108 -0.97 22.40 -16.07
N CYS A 109 -0.17 22.77 -17.07
CA CYS A 109 0.87 21.91 -17.63
C CYS A 109 1.95 21.58 -16.60
N ASP A 110 2.37 22.57 -15.81
CA ASP A 110 3.32 22.39 -14.72
C ASP A 110 2.75 21.47 -13.64
N GLU A 111 1.50 21.67 -13.26
CA GLU A 111 0.84 20.84 -12.25
C GLU A 111 0.67 19.39 -12.72
N VAL A 112 0.27 19.16 -13.98
CA VAL A 112 0.21 17.81 -14.56
C VAL A 112 1.59 17.14 -14.55
N THR A 113 2.64 17.89 -14.86
CA THR A 113 4.02 17.38 -14.84
C THR A 113 4.45 17.02 -13.42
N ARG A 114 4.14 17.86 -12.44
CA ARG A 114 4.38 17.63 -11.02
C ARG A 114 3.64 16.38 -10.53
N LEU A 115 2.34 16.26 -10.82
CA LEU A 115 1.52 15.11 -10.43
C LEU A 115 2.03 13.81 -11.07
N ARG A 116 2.43 13.84 -12.34
CA ARG A 116 3.05 12.68 -13.01
C ARG A 116 4.39 12.30 -12.38
N HIS A 117 5.17 13.27 -11.91
CA HIS A 117 6.42 12.99 -11.20
C HIS A 117 6.15 12.32 -9.84
N VAL A 118 5.27 12.91 -9.03
CA VAL A 118 4.90 12.36 -7.72
C VAL A 118 4.28 10.97 -7.86
N ASN A 119 3.37 10.77 -8.82
CA ASN A 119 2.76 9.46 -9.05
C ASN A 119 3.81 8.40 -9.39
N ARG A 120 4.79 8.72 -10.25
CA ARG A 120 5.92 7.82 -10.53
C ARG A 120 6.71 7.48 -9.27
N GLN A 121 7.04 8.47 -8.44
CA GLN A 121 7.73 8.24 -7.17
C GLN A 121 6.92 7.32 -6.25
N SER A 122 5.63 7.62 -6.04
CA SER A 122 4.73 6.79 -5.23
C SER A 122 4.62 5.37 -5.77
N ALA A 123 4.50 5.19 -7.08
CA ALA A 123 4.45 3.86 -7.70
C ALA A 123 5.76 3.08 -7.48
N THR A 124 6.92 3.74 -7.53
CA THR A 124 8.20 3.08 -7.21
C THR A 124 8.31 2.72 -5.73
N ALA A 125 7.89 3.61 -4.83
CA ALA A 125 7.87 3.34 -3.40
C ALA A 125 6.94 2.17 -3.06
N PHE A 126 5.74 2.16 -3.66
CA PHE A 126 4.78 1.07 -3.50
C PHE A 126 5.36 -0.27 -3.96
N LYS A 127 6.00 -0.32 -5.14
CA LYS A 127 6.66 -1.55 -5.63
C LYS A 127 7.74 -2.05 -4.68
N ARG A 128 8.56 -1.15 -4.13
CA ARG A 128 9.62 -1.50 -3.15
C ARG A 128 9.03 -2.08 -1.87
N LEU A 129 8.07 -1.38 -1.26
CA LEU A 129 7.41 -1.84 -0.04
C LEU A 129 6.67 -3.16 -0.25
N HIS A 130 6.02 -3.34 -1.40
CA HIS A 130 5.36 -4.59 -1.74
C HIS A 130 6.37 -5.75 -1.83
N ALA A 131 7.52 -5.55 -2.50
CA ALA A 131 8.57 -6.56 -2.56
C ALA A 131 9.16 -6.88 -1.18
N GLU A 132 9.32 -5.88 -0.32
CA GLU A 132 9.79 -6.06 1.05
C GLU A 132 8.80 -6.87 1.90
N ILE A 133 7.50 -6.55 1.82
CA ILE A 133 6.44 -7.31 2.48
C ILE A 133 6.43 -8.77 2.00
N GLN A 134 6.57 -9.00 0.70
CA GLN A 134 6.64 -10.36 0.14
C GLN A 134 7.85 -11.12 0.70
N LYS A 135 9.03 -10.48 0.73
CA LYS A 135 10.25 -11.08 1.29
C LYS A 135 10.06 -11.44 2.77
N LEU A 136 9.60 -10.51 3.59
CA LEU A 136 9.37 -10.73 5.02
C LEU A 136 8.31 -11.82 5.26
N SER A 137 7.27 -11.86 4.44
CA SER A 137 6.24 -12.90 4.53
C SER A 137 6.80 -14.30 4.25
N ALA A 138 7.70 -14.42 3.28
CA ALA A 138 8.37 -15.67 2.96
C ALA A 138 9.31 -16.10 4.11
N GLU A 139 10.12 -15.17 4.62
CA GLU A 139 11.01 -15.42 5.76
C GLU A 139 10.24 -15.88 7.00
N LEU A 140 9.11 -15.23 7.30
CA LEU A 140 8.23 -15.61 8.40
C LEU A 140 7.68 -17.04 8.22
N GLN A 141 7.26 -17.42 7.01
CA GLN A 141 6.79 -18.77 6.74
C GLN A 141 7.91 -19.81 6.93
N THR A 142 9.11 -19.53 6.42
CA THR A 142 10.27 -20.41 6.62
C THR A 142 10.64 -20.53 8.10
N SER A 143 10.57 -19.44 8.87
CA SER A 143 10.82 -19.46 10.31
C SER A 143 9.75 -20.29 11.05
N LYS A 144 8.47 -20.13 10.70
CA LYS A 144 7.39 -20.94 11.27
C LYS A 144 7.59 -22.43 11.01
N GLN A 145 7.98 -22.79 9.79
CA GLN A 145 8.26 -24.20 9.44
C GLN A 145 9.45 -24.76 10.23
N ARG A 146 10.53 -23.99 10.39
CA ARG A 146 11.68 -24.38 11.23
C ARG A 146 11.30 -24.59 12.68
N ASN A 147 10.48 -23.69 13.24
CA ASN A 147 9.99 -23.81 14.60
C ASN A 147 9.10 -25.04 14.77
N ALA A 148 8.17 -25.29 13.84
CA ALA A 148 7.31 -26.48 13.87
C ALA A 148 8.13 -27.78 13.81
N SER A 149 9.16 -27.84 12.96
CA SER A 149 10.07 -29.00 12.91
C SER A 149 10.85 -29.18 14.22
N SER A 150 11.30 -28.09 14.83
CA SER A 150 12.04 -28.12 16.09
C SER A 150 11.15 -28.55 17.25
N GLU A 151 9.90 -28.07 17.30
CA GLU A 151 8.89 -28.50 18.26
C GLU A 151 8.61 -30.01 18.15
N GLU A 152 8.51 -30.54 16.93
CA GLU A 152 8.25 -31.96 16.75
C GLU A 152 9.43 -32.83 17.22
N LYS A 153 10.67 -32.41 16.92
CA LYS A 153 11.87 -33.05 17.45
C LYS A 153 11.90 -33.02 18.98
N LEU A 154 11.50 -31.90 19.59
CA LEU A 154 11.43 -31.78 21.04
C LEU A 154 10.36 -32.68 21.65
N ARG A 155 9.18 -32.78 21.00
CA ARG A 155 8.12 -33.72 21.40
C ARG A 155 8.61 -35.16 21.33
N GLN A 156 9.31 -35.54 20.26
CA GLN A 156 9.89 -36.87 20.12
C GLN A 156 10.91 -37.15 21.24
N LYS A 157 11.86 -36.24 21.47
CA LYS A 157 12.86 -36.39 22.55
C LYS A 157 12.22 -36.48 23.93
N THR A 158 11.13 -35.75 24.15
CA THR A 158 10.37 -35.82 25.40
C THR A 158 9.73 -37.20 25.61
N ARG A 159 9.16 -37.80 24.54
CA ARG A 159 8.64 -39.17 24.59
C ARG A 159 9.74 -40.18 24.84
N GLU A 160 10.86 -40.09 24.11
CA GLU A 160 12.02 -40.98 24.31
C GLU A 160 12.54 -40.92 25.76
N LEU A 161 12.68 -39.72 26.32
CA LEU A 161 13.10 -39.55 27.71
C LEU A 161 12.10 -40.12 28.71
N ARG A 162 10.80 -40.00 28.43
CA ARG A 162 9.76 -40.62 29.25
C ARG A 162 9.88 -42.15 29.21
N ASP A 163 9.98 -42.74 28.04
CA ASP A 163 10.12 -44.19 27.87
C ASP A 163 11.38 -44.72 28.55
N HIS A 164 12.50 -43.98 28.45
CA HIS A 164 13.72 -44.30 29.18
C HIS A 164 13.52 -44.23 30.69
N ARG A 165 12.87 -43.18 31.21
CA ARG A 165 12.56 -43.05 32.65
C ARG A 165 11.69 -44.20 33.15
N GLU A 166 10.67 -44.60 32.40
CA GLU A 166 9.81 -45.73 32.74
C GLU A 166 10.60 -47.05 32.78
N LYS A 167 11.49 -47.30 31.80
CA LYS A 167 12.39 -48.47 31.80
C LYS A 167 13.36 -48.46 32.98
N PHE A 168 13.95 -47.31 33.30
CA PHE A 168 14.84 -47.17 34.47
C PHE A 168 14.09 -47.38 35.78
N ALA A 169 12.83 -46.91 35.89
CA ALA A 169 11.99 -47.14 37.07
C ALA A 169 11.67 -48.63 37.25
N LEU A 170 11.35 -49.36 36.18
CA LEU A 170 11.15 -50.82 36.23
C LEU A 170 12.43 -51.55 36.66
N PHE A 171 13.57 -51.20 36.05
CA PHE A 171 14.87 -51.78 36.40
C PHE A 171 15.22 -51.53 37.88
N ARG A 172 14.98 -50.31 38.36
CA ARG A 172 15.14 -49.95 39.77
C ARG A 172 14.26 -50.81 40.68
N GLY A 173 12.97 -50.95 40.37
CA GLY A 173 12.05 -51.78 41.16
C GLY A 173 12.49 -53.25 41.22
N HIS A 174 13.02 -53.80 40.12
CA HIS A 174 13.59 -55.15 40.13
C HIS A 174 14.83 -55.25 41.04
N LEU A 175 15.72 -54.26 41.01
CA LEU A 175 16.89 -54.22 41.90
C LEU A 175 16.49 -54.12 43.37
N GLU A 176 15.47 -53.31 43.70
CA GLU A 176 14.93 -53.20 45.06
C GLU A 176 14.34 -54.53 45.54
N LEU A 177 13.58 -55.22 44.69
CA LEU A 177 13.04 -56.54 45.00
C LEU A 177 14.15 -57.57 45.25
N ILE A 178 15.16 -57.65 44.38
CA ILE A 178 16.29 -58.57 44.56
C ILE A 178 17.03 -58.25 45.86
N ALA A 179 17.32 -56.97 46.13
CA ALA A 179 17.99 -56.55 47.36
C ALA A 179 17.19 -56.93 48.62
N SER A 180 15.85 -56.92 48.55
CA SER A 180 14.97 -57.28 49.67
C SER A 180 15.01 -58.77 50.02
N ILE A 181 15.31 -59.64 49.05
CA ILE A 181 15.34 -61.10 49.20
C ILE A 181 16.72 -61.59 49.67
N LEU A 182 17.79 -60.85 49.35
CA LEU A 182 19.15 -61.23 49.71
C LEU A 182 19.45 -60.97 51.20
N ASP A 183 20.18 -61.90 51.82
CA ASP A 183 20.71 -61.73 53.18
C ASP A 183 21.74 -60.61 53.27
N ASP A 184 21.87 -59.98 54.44
CA ASP A 184 22.81 -58.87 54.69
C ASP A 184 24.28 -59.28 54.60
N ALA A 185 24.57 -60.57 54.74
CA ALA A 185 25.91 -61.13 54.54
C ALA A 185 26.28 -61.26 53.05
N ASN A 186 25.32 -61.20 52.13
CA ASN A 186 25.57 -61.40 50.71
C ASN A 186 26.25 -60.15 50.07
N PRO A 187 27.44 -60.29 49.46
CA PRO A 187 28.15 -59.17 48.86
C PRO A 187 27.39 -58.50 47.70
N ALA A 188 26.51 -59.23 46.99
CA ALA A 188 25.70 -58.70 45.90
C ALA A 188 24.69 -57.65 46.39
N LYS A 189 24.16 -57.79 47.62
CA LYS A 189 23.23 -56.81 48.22
C LYS A 189 23.90 -55.44 48.38
N ARG A 190 25.18 -55.41 48.77
CA ARG A 190 25.96 -54.15 48.90
C ARG A 190 26.20 -53.49 47.55
N GLN A 191 26.48 -54.28 46.51
CA GLN A 191 26.66 -53.79 45.14
C GLN A 191 25.35 -53.19 44.58
N ILE A 192 24.23 -53.89 44.75
CA ILE A 192 22.90 -53.41 44.33
C ILE A 192 22.53 -52.11 45.08
N ALA A 193 22.78 -52.05 46.39
CA ALA A 193 22.56 -50.83 47.16
C ALA A 193 23.43 -49.65 46.66
N GLY A 194 24.64 -49.92 46.16
CA GLY A 194 25.48 -48.91 45.49
C GLY A 194 24.88 -48.39 44.19
N LEU A 195 24.35 -49.29 43.35
CA LEU A 195 23.68 -48.93 42.10
C LEU A 195 22.42 -48.09 42.36
N LEU A 196 21.59 -48.46 43.33
CA LEU A 196 20.39 -47.72 43.70
C LEU A 196 20.72 -46.30 44.18
N ARG A 197 21.76 -46.13 45.00
CA ARG A 197 22.23 -44.79 45.42
C ARG A 197 22.72 -43.93 44.26
N SER A 198 23.38 -44.53 43.27
CA SER A 198 23.84 -43.81 42.08
C SER A 198 22.71 -43.39 41.14
N ALA A 199 21.60 -44.15 41.13
CA ALA A 199 20.41 -43.83 40.36
C ALA A 199 19.61 -42.64 40.94
N ASP A 200 19.77 -42.34 42.23
CA ASP A 200 19.17 -41.20 42.92
C ASP A 200 20.03 -39.92 42.86
N ALA A 201 21.20 -39.98 42.22
CA ALA A 201 22.05 -38.80 42.06
C ALA A 201 21.36 -37.75 41.17
N PRO A 202 21.18 -36.50 41.63
CA PRO A 202 20.59 -35.46 40.80
C PRO A 202 21.43 -35.24 39.54
N ALA A 203 20.77 -35.06 38.40
CA ALA A 203 21.37 -34.82 37.09
C ALA A 203 22.06 -33.43 36.97
N ALA A 204 22.81 -33.01 37.99
CA ALA A 204 23.49 -31.72 38.09
C ALA A 204 24.86 -31.69 37.38
N ALA A 205 25.14 -32.66 36.50
CA ALA A 205 26.38 -32.73 35.74
C ALA A 205 26.09 -32.87 34.24
N LEU A 206 25.51 -31.82 33.66
CA LEU A 206 25.61 -31.57 32.22
C LEU A 206 26.32 -30.23 32.04
N PRO A 207 27.57 -30.19 31.59
CA PRO A 207 28.20 -28.93 31.20
C PRO A 207 27.37 -28.31 30.07
N GLU A 208 27.07 -27.02 30.20
CA GLU A 208 26.38 -26.21 29.20
C GLU A 208 27.01 -26.41 27.81
N ILE A 209 26.33 -27.16 26.94
CA ILE A 209 26.56 -27.06 25.49
C ILE A 209 25.65 -25.95 24.97
N ALA A 210 25.92 -24.73 25.43
CA ALA A 210 25.36 -23.49 24.90
C ALA A 210 26.36 -22.85 23.93
N ALA A 211 26.92 -23.63 23.01
CA ALA A 211 27.88 -23.15 22.03
C ALA A 211 27.81 -23.98 20.73
N GLN A 212 26.64 -24.03 20.09
CA GLN A 212 26.53 -24.51 18.69
C GLN A 212 25.27 -24.01 17.97
N VAL A 213 24.82 -22.80 18.31
CA VAL A 213 23.88 -22.03 17.49
C VAL A 213 24.41 -20.61 17.39
N GLN A 214 25.41 -20.42 16.52
CA GLN A 214 25.72 -19.15 15.88
C GLN A 214 25.72 -19.38 14.38
#